data_AF-A0A353R6R8-F1
#
_entry.id   AF-A0A353R6R8-F1
#
_cell.length_a   1.000
_cell.length_b   1.000
_cell.length_c   1.000
_cell.angle_alpha   90.00
_cell.angle_beta   90.00
_cell.angle_gamma   90.00
#
_symmetry.space_group_name_H-M   'P 1'
#
loop_
_entity.id
_entity.type
_entity.pdbx_description
1 polymer ?
#
loop_
_entity_poly.entity_id
_entity_poly.type
_entity_poly.pdbx_seq_one_letter_code
_entity_poly.pdbx_strand_id
1 'polypeptide(L)'
;MKNKLSVILFWAVCWGLAEAVIGFVLHFAENSAGILLYPFGAYCLFMAFEKSGKKAVVPVLVTLITAFFKLSNLAFTSPEFHYRVYFPVMAILSEGLITSGLLFITTLVPVQNLLINPGTKK
;
A
#
# COMPACT_ATOMS: atom_id res chain seq x y z
N MET A 1 -11.86 13.26 -15.76
CA MET A 1 -12.10 12.23 -14.71
C MET A 1 -11.55 10.84 -15.04
N LYS A 2 -11.29 10.47 -16.30
CA LYS A 2 -10.76 9.16 -16.71
C LYS A 2 -9.39 8.76 -16.12
N ASN A 3 -8.53 9.71 -15.74
CA ASN A 3 -7.15 9.39 -15.34
C ASN A 3 -7.00 8.80 -13.93
N LYS A 4 -7.95 9.03 -13.01
CA LYS A 4 -7.78 8.60 -11.60
C LYS A 4 -7.97 7.11 -11.42
N LEU A 5 -8.95 6.54 -12.11
CA LEU A 5 -9.28 5.12 -12.01
C LEU A 5 -8.17 4.27 -12.63
N SER A 6 -7.60 4.71 -13.77
CA SER A 6 -6.42 4.06 -14.36
C SER A 6 -5.20 4.10 -13.43
N VAL A 7 -4.95 5.22 -12.75
CA VAL A 7 -3.85 5.32 -11.77
C VAL A 7 -4.07 4.37 -10.59
N ILE A 8 -5.29 4.30 -10.06
CA ILE A 8 -5.64 3.38 -8.96
C ILE A 8 -5.39 1.93 -9.39
N LEU A 9 -5.93 1.52 -10.53
CA LEU A 9 -5.78 0.15 -11.02
C LEU A 9 -4.32 -0.19 -11.33
N PHE A 10 -3.59 0.72 -11.97
CA PHE A 10 -2.18 0.51 -12.31
C PHE A 10 -1.35 0.24 -11.06
N TRP A 11 -1.44 1.11 -10.05
CA TRP A 11 -0.65 0.94 -8.83
C TRP A 11 -1.12 -0.22 -7.95
N ALA A 12 -2.42 -0.51 -7.93
CA ALA A 12 -2.95 -1.67 -7.22
C ALA A 12 -2.47 -2.99 -7.84
N VAL A 13 -2.46 -3.09 -9.17
CA VAL A 13 -1.93 -4.27 -9.87
C VAL A 13 -0.42 -4.36 -9.72
N CYS A 14 0.33 -3.26 -9.81
CA CYS A 14 1.78 -3.28 -9.57
C CYS A 14 2.13 -3.78 -8.17
N TRP A 15 1.45 -3.28 -7.13
CA TRP A 15 1.68 -3.74 -5.77
C TRP A 15 1.22 -5.19 -5.57
N GLY A 16 0.01 -5.54 -6.04
CA GLY A 16 -0.54 -6.90 -5.91
C GLY A 16 0.28 -7.96 -6.65
N LEU A 17 0.79 -7.64 -7.83
CA LEU A 17 1.66 -8.54 -8.60
C LEU A 17 3.03 -8.69 -7.94
N ALA A 18 3.59 -7.61 -7.39
CA ALA A 18 4.83 -7.71 -6.62
C ALA A 18 4.64 -8.61 -5.38
N GLU A 19 3.57 -8.43 -4.63
CA GLU A 19 3.23 -9.30 -3.49
C GLU A 19 2.99 -10.76 -3.91
N ALA A 20 2.40 -10.99 -5.08
CA ALA A 20 2.19 -12.35 -5.60
C ALA A 20 3.50 -13.01 -6.05
N VAL A 21 4.35 -12.31 -6.81
CA VAL A 21 5.57 -12.87 -7.39
C VAL A 21 6.71 -12.87 -6.37
N ILE A 22 7.05 -11.69 -5.85
CA ILE A 22 8.15 -11.50 -4.91
C ILE A 22 7.80 -12.11 -3.56
N GLY A 23 6.54 -11.98 -3.10
CA GLY A 23 6.10 -12.63 -1.86
C GLY A 23 6.11 -14.16 -1.95
N PHE A 24 5.77 -14.74 -3.11
CA PHE A 24 5.90 -16.18 -3.31
C PHE A 24 7.37 -16.63 -3.31
N VAL A 25 8.24 -15.93 -4.02
CA VAL A 25 9.69 -16.23 -4.04
C VAL A 25 10.31 -16.08 -2.65
N LEU A 26 9.98 -15.01 -1.92
CA LEU A 26 10.51 -14.79 -0.58
C LEU A 26 10.00 -15.81 0.43
N HIS A 27 8.76 -16.31 0.31
CA HIS A 27 8.28 -17.39 1.16
C HIS A 27 9.15 -18.68 1.08
N PHE A 28 9.88 -18.89 -0.02
CA PHE A 28 10.85 -19.99 -0.12
C PHE A 28 12.21 -19.68 0.53
N ALA A 29 12.57 -18.40 0.67
CA ALA A 29 13.88 -17.98 1.18
C ALA A 29 13.84 -17.58 2.66
N GLU A 30 12.86 -16.77 3.08
CA GLU A 30 12.72 -16.25 4.44
C GLU A 30 11.26 -16.03 4.85
N ASN A 31 10.94 -16.30 6.12
CA ASN A 31 9.57 -16.22 6.65
C ASN A 31 9.07 -14.77 6.88
N SER A 32 9.82 -13.75 6.43
CA SER A 32 9.58 -12.33 6.70
C SER A 32 9.41 -11.48 5.42
N ALA A 33 8.82 -12.08 4.37
CA ALA A 33 8.57 -11.42 3.08
C ALA A 33 7.89 -10.04 3.20
N GLY A 34 6.99 -9.87 4.17
CA GLY A 34 6.23 -8.62 4.38
C GLY A 34 7.11 -7.40 4.64
N ILE A 35 8.22 -7.53 5.39
CA ILE A 35 9.09 -6.39 5.72
C ILE A 35 9.76 -5.80 4.47
N LEU A 36 10.09 -6.65 3.50
CA LEU A 36 10.71 -6.23 2.24
C LEU A 36 9.67 -5.71 1.23
N LEU A 37 8.45 -6.22 1.29
CA LEU A 37 7.36 -5.83 0.40
C LEU A 37 6.68 -4.52 0.82
N TYR A 38 6.69 -4.20 2.12
CA TYR A 38 6.14 -2.95 2.63
C TYR A 38 6.71 -1.68 1.99
N PRO A 39 8.04 -1.44 1.91
CA PRO A 39 8.57 -0.22 1.31
C PRO A 39 8.17 -0.08 -0.17
N PHE A 40 8.03 -1.20 -0.89
CA PHE A 40 7.52 -1.18 -2.26
C PHE A 40 6.03 -0.82 -2.31
N GLY A 41 5.22 -1.38 -1.40
CA GLY A 41 3.81 -1.02 -1.25
C GLY A 41 3.60 0.46 -0.90
N ALA A 42 4.37 0.97 0.06
CA ALA A 42 4.37 2.37 0.46
C ALA A 42 4.77 3.29 -0.71
N TYR A 43 5.76 2.90 -1.51
CA TYR A 43 6.12 3.61 -2.74
C TYR A 43 4.97 3.65 -3.76
N CYS A 44 4.29 2.53 -3.98
CA CYS A 44 3.14 2.47 -4.88
C CYS A 44 2.00 3.40 -4.41
N LEU A 45 1.73 3.43 -3.11
CA LEU A 45 0.72 4.32 -2.51
C LEU A 45 1.11 5.79 -2.62
N PHE A 46 2.38 6.13 -2.36
CA PHE A 46 2.90 7.48 -2.51
C PHE A 46 2.78 7.97 -3.96
N MET A 47 3.18 7.15 -4.93
CA MET A 47 3.08 7.48 -6.34
C MET A 47 1.63 7.63 -6.81
N ALA A 48 0.73 6.75 -6.35
CA ALA A 48 -0.71 6.88 -6.62
C ALA A 48 -1.30 8.17 -6.05
N PHE A 49 -0.85 8.55 -4.84
CA PHE A 49 -1.26 9.78 -4.18
C PHE A 49 -0.77 11.04 -4.93
N GLU A 50 0.50 11.09 -5.32
CA GLU A 50 1.04 12.22 -6.08
C GLU A 50 0.36 12.36 -7.45
N LYS A 51 0.24 11.26 -8.20
CA LYS A 51 -0.36 11.27 -9.54
C LYS A 51 -1.86 11.54 -9.55
N SER A 52 -2.56 11.32 -8.43
CA SER A 52 -4.00 11.59 -8.33
C SER A 52 -4.36 13.00 -7.87
N GLY A 53 -3.36 13.83 -7.59
CA GLY A 53 -3.53 15.20 -7.07
C GLY A 53 -3.74 15.23 -5.56
N LYS A 54 -2.97 14.43 -4.81
CA LYS A 54 -2.94 14.40 -3.34
C LYS A 54 -4.29 14.08 -2.69
N LYS A 55 -5.08 13.20 -3.31
CA LYS A 55 -6.35 12.75 -2.76
C LYS A 55 -6.13 11.52 -1.89
N ALA A 56 -6.33 11.66 -0.57
CA ALA A 56 -6.15 10.56 0.39
C ALA A 56 -7.07 9.34 0.14
N VAL A 57 -8.19 9.53 -0.57
CA VAL A 57 -9.08 8.42 -0.96
C VAL A 57 -8.39 7.43 -1.93
N VAL A 58 -7.42 7.89 -2.72
CA VAL A 58 -6.79 7.07 -3.75
C VAL A 58 -5.90 5.96 -3.16
N PRO A 59 -4.97 6.25 -2.22
CA PRO A 59 -4.23 5.21 -1.50
C PRO A 59 -5.09 4.16 -0.82
N VAL A 60 -6.22 4.56 -0.21
CA VAL A 60 -7.15 3.64 0.44
C VAL A 60 -7.76 2.68 -0.58
N LEU A 61 -8.19 3.20 -1.74
CA LEU A 61 -8.73 2.36 -2.82
C LEU A 61 -7.68 1.42 -3.41
N VAL A 62 -6.44 1.89 -3.61
CA VAL A 62 -5.33 1.06 -4.08
C VAL A 62 -5.08 -0.10 -3.11
N THR A 63 -5.06 0.19 -1.79
CA THR A 63 -4.89 -0.82 -0.74
C THR A 63 -6.01 -1.85 -0.78
N LEU A 64 -7.26 -1.42 -0.87
CA LEU A 64 -8.42 -2.30 -0.86
C LEU A 64 -8.42 -3.25 -2.07
N ILE A 65 -8.12 -2.71 -3.27
CA ILE A 65 -8.04 -3.52 -4.50
C ILE A 65 -6.87 -4.50 -4.42
N THR A 66 -5.72 -4.07 -3.88
CA THR A 66 -4.54 -4.94 -3.70
C THR A 66 -4.84 -6.08 -2.74
N ALA A 67 -5.47 -5.78 -1.60
CA ALA A 67 -5.89 -6.78 -0.62
C ALA A 67 -6.88 -7.77 -1.23
N PHE A 68 -7.85 -7.30 -2.02
CA PHE A 68 -8.80 -8.15 -2.72
C PHE A 68 -8.11 -9.05 -3.76
N PHE A 69 -7.12 -8.52 -4.47
CA PHE A 69 -6.31 -9.29 -5.42
C PHE A 69 -5.55 -10.43 -4.70
N LYS A 70 -4.95 -10.17 -3.53
CA LYS A 70 -4.30 -11.19 -2.71
C LYS A 70 -5.31 -12.19 -2.13
N LEU A 71 -6.48 -11.73 -1.70
CA LEU A 71 -7.57 -12.58 -1.20
C LEU A 71 -8.12 -13.52 -2.27
N SER A 72 -8.12 -13.10 -3.54
CA SER A 72 -8.53 -13.94 -4.67
C SER A 72 -7.67 -15.21 -4.80
N ASN A 73 -6.44 -15.18 -4.27
CA ASN A 73 -5.56 -16.36 -4.22
C ASN A 73 -6.07 -17.47 -3.29
N LEU A 74 -7.03 -17.15 -2.40
CA LEU A 74 -7.72 -18.11 -1.55
C LEU A 74 -8.55 -19.12 -2.36
N ALA A 75 -9.09 -18.70 -3.51
CA ALA A 75 -9.87 -19.56 -4.40
C ALA A 75 -9.03 -20.69 -5.02
N PHE A 76 -7.72 -20.50 -5.12
CA PHE A 76 -6.77 -21.47 -5.68
C PHE A 76 -5.95 -22.22 -4.62
N THR A 77 -6.10 -21.85 -3.34
CA THR A 77 -5.31 -22.42 -2.24
C THR A 77 -6.15 -23.38 -1.40
N SER A 78 -5.62 -24.58 -1.12
CA SER A 78 -6.29 -25.56 -0.28
C SER A 78 -6.58 -25.02 1.14
N PRO A 79 -7.68 -25.45 1.80
CA PRO A 79 -8.08 -24.99 3.13
C PRO A 79 -6.98 -25.02 4.19
N GLU A 80 -6.14 -26.06 4.17
CA GLU A 80 -5.01 -26.19 5.11
C GLU A 80 -3.94 -25.09 5.01
N PHE A 81 -3.86 -24.36 3.89
CA PHE A 81 -2.87 -23.29 3.67
C PHE A 81 -3.47 -21.88 3.64
N HIS A 82 -4.75 -21.72 3.98
CA HIS A 82 -5.44 -20.42 3.99
C HIS A 82 -4.75 -19.36 4.86
N TYR A 83 -4.08 -19.77 5.94
CA TYR A 83 -3.31 -18.85 6.80
C TYR A 83 -2.26 -18.06 6.01
N ARG A 84 -1.66 -18.66 4.96
CA ARG A 84 -0.65 -18.00 4.11
C ARG A 84 -1.23 -16.89 3.24
N VAL A 85 -2.56 -16.81 3.11
CA VAL A 85 -3.26 -15.74 2.41
C VAL A 85 -3.76 -14.68 3.39
N TYR A 86 -4.32 -15.10 4.54
CA TYR A 86 -4.86 -14.17 5.53
C TYR A 86 -3.80 -13.24 6.14
N PHE A 87 -2.63 -13.77 6.53
CA PHE A 87 -1.59 -12.95 7.15
C PHE A 87 -1.10 -11.82 6.21
N PRO A 88 -0.73 -12.08 4.94
CA PRO A 88 -0.39 -11.02 4.00
C PRO A 88 -1.54 -10.05 3.72
N VAL A 89 -2.80 -10.51 3.63
CA VAL A 89 -3.94 -9.62 3.43
C VAL A 89 -4.10 -8.64 4.60
N MET A 90 -3.97 -9.13 5.84
CA MET A 90 -4.03 -8.28 7.02
C MET A 90 -2.85 -7.31 7.10
N ALA A 91 -1.66 -7.74 6.67
CA ALA A 91 -0.49 -6.87 6.56
C ALA A 91 -0.71 -5.76 5.52
N ILE A 92 -1.16 -6.08 4.30
CA ILE A 92 -1.47 -5.11 3.24
C ILE A 92 -2.50 -4.08 3.74
N LEU A 93 -3.56 -4.54 4.43
CA LEU A 93 -4.59 -3.66 4.95
C LEU A 93 -4.05 -2.73 6.05
N SER A 94 -3.27 -3.24 7.01
CA SER A 94 -2.73 -2.42 8.10
C SER A 94 -1.70 -1.41 7.59
N GLU A 95 -0.76 -1.86 6.77
CA GLU A 95 0.29 -1.05 6.14
C GLU A 95 -0.30 0.03 5.24
N GLY A 96 -1.25 -0.35 4.39
CA GLY A 96 -1.90 0.59 3.47
C GLY A 96 -2.78 1.59 4.21
N LEU A 97 -3.45 1.21 5.31
CA LEU A 97 -4.23 2.13 6.13
C LEU A 97 -3.32 3.14 6.85
N ILE A 98 -2.23 2.67 7.48
CA ILE A 98 -1.26 3.53 8.17
C ILE A 98 -0.63 4.52 7.17
N THR A 99 -0.19 4.01 6.01
CA THR A 99 0.42 4.85 4.97
C THR A 99 -0.57 5.86 4.40
N SER A 100 -1.81 5.44 4.13
CA SER A 100 -2.87 6.34 3.65
C SER A 100 -3.21 7.42 4.68
N GLY A 101 -3.25 7.06 5.97
CA GLY A 101 -3.45 8.00 7.07
C GLY A 101 -2.30 9.00 7.20
N LEU A 102 -1.06 8.54 7.09
CA LEU A 102 0.12 9.41 7.09
C LEU A 102 0.07 10.39 5.91
N LEU A 103 -0.23 9.90 4.70
CA LEU A 103 -0.38 10.75 3.51
C LEU A 103 -1.52 11.76 3.66
N PHE A 104 -2.64 11.37 4.29
CA PHE A 104 -3.72 12.30 4.61
C PHE A 104 -3.26 13.41 5.56
N ILE A 105 -2.53 13.10 6.61
CA ILE A 105 -1.98 14.11 7.52
C ILE A 105 -1.11 15.10 6.74
N THR A 106 -0.28 14.62 5.80
CA THR A 106 0.54 15.52 4.96
C THR A 106 -0.27 16.42 4.01
N THR A 107 -1.53 16.08 3.70
CA THR A 107 -2.44 16.99 2.98
C THR A 107 -2.97 18.11 3.85
N LEU A 108 -3.21 17.83 5.14
CA LEU A 108 -3.74 18.80 6.10
C LEU A 108 -2.64 19.74 6.60
N VAL A 109 -1.47 19.18 6.90
CA VAL A 109 -0.29 19.91 7.34
C VAL A 109 0.84 19.58 6.38
N PRO A 110 1.11 20.43 5.38
CA PRO A 110 2.20 20.16 4.45
C PRO A 110 3.51 20.18 5.25
N VAL A 111 4.36 19.16 5.05
CA VAL A 111 5.60 18.94 5.84
C VAL A 111 6.51 20.17 5.88
N GLN A 112 6.51 20.99 4.84
CA GLN A 112 7.16 22.31 4.82
C GLN A 112 6.76 23.20 6.01
N ASN A 113 5.49 23.22 6.42
CA ASN A 113 5.02 24.01 7.55
C ASN A 113 5.41 23.41 8.91
N LEU A 114 5.73 22.11 8.97
CA LEU A 114 6.25 21.45 10.18
C LEU A 114 7.74 21.73 10.39
N LEU A 115 8.50 21.90 9.30
CA LEU A 115 9.94 22.18 9.36
C LEU A 115 10.27 23.68 9.51
N ILE A 116 9.32 24.59 9.20
CA ILE A 116 9.54 26.04 9.25
C ILE A 116 9.30 26.66 10.65
N ASN A 117 8.86 25.91 11.66
CA ASN A 117 8.71 26.47 13.01
C ASN A 117 9.29 25.54 14.07
N PRO A 118 10.55 25.81 14.48
CA PRO A 118 10.72 26.33 15.82
C PRO A 118 11.82 27.41 15.88
N GLY A 119 11.46 28.69 16.04
CA GLY A 119 12.35 29.63 16.73
C GLY A 119 12.92 30.84 15.98
N THR A 120 12.08 31.61 15.27
CA THR A 120 12.41 33.01 15.00
C THR A 120 11.28 33.95 15.41
N LYS A 121 11.05 34.03 16.73
CA LYS A 121 10.77 35.33 17.36
C LYS A 121 12.05 35.74 18.08
N LYS A 122 12.87 36.55 17.42
CA LYS A 122 13.79 37.48 18.09
C LYS A 122 13.16 38.85 17.99
#